data_AF-A0A966XKI5-F1
#
_entry.id   AF-A0A966XKI5-F1
#
_cell.length_a   1.000
_cell.length_b   1.000
_cell.length_c   1.000
_cell.angle_alpha   90.00
_cell.angle_beta   90.00
_cell.angle_gamma   90.00
#
_symmetry.space_group_name_H-M   'P 1'
#
loop_
_entity.id
_entity.type
_entity.pdbx_description
1 polymer ?
#
loop_
_entity_poly.entity_id
_entity_poly.type
_entity_poly.pdbx_seq_one_letter_code
_entity_poly.pdbx_strand_id
1 'polypeptide(L)'
;MSSPELVSHFNDFGIPEGRRGHSIVDRVAFAQLLTGRRTLEIGPFTRPLLAGPTVAYADILSTEQLSELAPKLGLNAADIPKIDWVISPGDLSSIDEVFDAVISGHVIEHQPNLVGHLQQVAD
;
A
#
# COMPACT_ATOMS: atom_id res chain seq x y z
N MET A 1 -0.49 19.73 22.14
CA MET A 1 -1.93 19.74 21.84
C MET A 1 -2.46 18.35 22.17
N SER A 2 -3.40 18.24 23.10
CA SER A 2 -4.00 16.96 23.49
C SER A 2 -4.95 16.45 22.40
N SER A 3 -5.28 15.16 22.38
CA SER A 3 -6.19 14.58 21.38
C SER A 3 -7.54 15.32 21.29
N PRO A 4 -8.17 15.76 22.41
CA PRO A 4 -9.38 16.59 22.35
C PRO A 4 -9.17 17.97 21.73
N GLU A 5 -8.04 18.63 22.01
CA GLU A 5 -7.71 19.95 21.43
C GLU A 5 -7.48 19.85 19.91
N LEU A 6 -6.85 18.77 19.44
CA LEU A 6 -6.66 18.50 18.02
C LEU A 6 -8.00 18.28 17.29
N VAL A 7 -8.93 17.55 17.92
CA VAL A 7 -10.27 17.33 17.36
C VAL A 7 -11.06 18.65 17.31
N SER A 8 -11.03 19.45 18.38
CA SER A 8 -11.68 20.77 18.39
C SER A 8 -11.10 21.64 17.27
N HIS A 9 -9.78 21.76 17.18
CA HIS A 9 -9.15 22.55 16.14
C HIS A 9 -9.49 22.05 14.72
N PHE A 10 -9.54 20.73 14.50
CA PHE A 10 -9.94 20.19 13.20
C PHE A 10 -11.40 20.52 12.85
N ASN A 11 -12.30 20.47 13.83
CA ASN A 11 -13.69 20.82 13.63
C ASN A 11 -13.88 22.33 13.38
N ASP A 12 -13.18 23.17 14.16
CA ASP A 12 -13.34 24.62 14.18
C ASP A 12 -12.64 25.30 12.99
N PHE A 13 -11.53 24.73 12.51
CA PHE A 13 -10.71 25.33 11.43
C PHE A 13 -10.47 24.37 10.27
N GLY A 14 -10.17 23.10 10.54
CA GLY A 14 -9.83 22.13 9.50
C GLY A 14 -10.96 21.90 8.50
N ILE A 15 -12.17 21.59 8.97
CA ILE A 15 -13.33 21.34 8.10
C ILE A 15 -13.72 22.61 7.30
N PRO A 16 -13.84 23.81 7.91
CA PRO A 16 -14.13 25.04 7.17
C PRO A 16 -13.09 25.39 6.09
N GLU A 17 -11.81 25.09 6.33
CA GLU A 17 -10.74 25.28 5.34
C GLU A 17 -10.72 24.21 4.25
N GLY A 18 -11.64 23.24 4.28
CA GLY A 18 -11.74 22.16 3.31
C GLY A 18 -10.76 21.01 3.54
N ARG A 19 -10.10 20.95 4.70
CA ARG A 19 -9.22 19.82 5.04
C ARG A 19 -10.05 18.56 5.21
N ARG A 20 -9.60 17.46 4.60
CA ARG A 20 -10.19 16.12 4.77
C ARG A 20 -9.26 15.32 5.68
N GLY A 21 -9.85 14.67 6.68
CA GLY A 21 -9.12 13.87 7.66
C GLY A 21 -9.92 12.64 8.03
N HIS A 22 -9.25 11.64 8.60
CA HIS A 22 -9.85 10.42 9.13
C HIS A 22 -9.34 10.19 10.55
N SER A 23 -10.13 9.55 11.39
CA SER A 23 -9.73 9.14 12.75
C SER A 23 -8.74 7.98 12.79
N ILE A 24 -8.39 7.42 11.62
CA ILE A 24 -7.44 6.31 11.51
C ILE A 24 -6.06 6.93 11.40
N VAL A 25 -5.19 6.57 12.35
CA VAL A 25 -3.91 7.25 12.56
C VAL A 25 -2.70 6.36 12.29
N ASP A 26 -2.92 5.06 12.10
CA ASP A 26 -1.85 4.10 11.82
C ASP A 26 -2.19 3.23 10.60
N ARG A 27 -1.13 2.73 9.97
CA ARG A 27 -1.21 1.95 8.73
C ARG A 27 -1.92 0.61 8.90
N VAL A 28 -1.91 0.01 10.09
CA VAL A 28 -2.56 -1.29 10.33
C VAL A 28 -4.06 -1.09 10.36
N ALA A 29 -4.54 -0.09 11.10
CA ALA A 29 -5.95 0.29 11.10
C ALA A 29 -6.43 0.74 9.71
N PHE A 30 -5.58 1.39 8.91
CA PHE A 30 -5.89 1.73 7.52
C PHE A 30 -6.05 0.47 6.65
N ALA A 31 -5.11 -0.47 6.73
CA ALA A 31 -5.16 -1.73 6.00
C ALA A 31 -6.40 -2.57 6.36
N GLN A 32 -6.83 -2.54 7.62
CA GLN A 32 -8.03 -3.25 8.08
C GLN A 32 -9.33 -2.82 7.37
N LEU A 33 -9.40 -1.61 6.80
CA LEU A 33 -10.53 -1.17 5.97
C LEU A 33 -10.75 -2.04 4.73
N LEU A 34 -9.72 -2.77 4.32
CA LEU A 34 -9.71 -3.62 3.14
C LEU A 34 -10.05 -5.09 3.46
N THR A 35 -10.28 -5.43 4.72
CA THR A 35 -10.57 -6.80 5.16
C THR A 35 -11.78 -7.38 4.41
N GLY A 36 -11.62 -8.58 3.86
CA GLY A 36 -12.67 -9.29 3.12
C GLY A 36 -12.85 -8.85 1.67
N ARG A 37 -12.08 -7.87 1.19
CA ARG A 37 -12.04 -7.46 -0.22
C ARG A 37 -10.97 -8.23 -0.98
N ARG A 38 -11.20 -8.41 -2.29
CA ARG A 38 -10.14 -8.85 -3.20
C ARG A 38 -9.17 -7.69 -3.39
N THR A 39 -7.95 -7.82 -2.89
CA THR A 39 -7.02 -6.68 -2.76
C THR A 39 -5.68 -7.00 -3.38
N LEU A 40 -5.13 -6.03 -4.10
CA LEU A 40 -3.74 -6.03 -4.54
C LEU A 40 -2.89 -5.18 -3.59
N GLU A 41 -1.82 -5.74 -3.07
CA GLU A 41 -0.77 -4.99 -2.39
C GLU A 41 0.46 -4.83 -3.31
N ILE A 42 0.84 -3.58 -3.59
CA ILE A 42 2.00 -3.22 -4.41
C ILE A 42 3.16 -2.83 -3.50
N GLY A 43 4.31 -3.48 -3.68
CA GLY A 43 5.54 -3.23 -2.92
C GLY A 43 5.51 -3.74 -1.48
N PRO A 44 5.11 -5.00 -1.20
CA PRO A 44 5.08 -5.53 0.17
C PRO A 44 6.48 -5.74 0.78
N PHE A 45 7.51 -5.89 -0.06
CA PHE A 45 8.87 -6.26 0.30
C PHE A 45 8.96 -7.36 1.39
N THR A 46 9.42 -7.03 2.60
CA THR A 46 9.53 -7.98 3.73
C THR A 46 8.47 -7.77 4.80
N ARG A 47 7.51 -6.87 4.61
CA ARG A 47 6.51 -6.51 5.63
C ARG A 47 5.18 -6.17 4.97
N PRO A 48 4.48 -7.17 4.43
CA PRO A 48 3.15 -6.95 3.85
C PRO A 48 2.20 -6.36 4.90
N LEU A 49 1.36 -5.41 4.47
CA LEU A 49 0.33 -4.79 5.30
C LEU A 49 -0.93 -5.66 5.39
N LEU A 50 -1.18 -6.46 4.36
CA LEU A 50 -2.31 -7.36 4.26
C LEU A 50 -1.84 -8.81 4.20
N ALA A 51 -2.70 -9.74 4.63
CA ALA A 51 -2.49 -11.16 4.45
C ALA A 51 -3.84 -11.89 4.39
N GLY A 52 -3.94 -12.93 3.56
CA GLY A 52 -5.13 -13.74 3.44
C GLY A 52 -5.37 -14.28 2.04
N PRO A 53 -6.41 -15.13 1.85
CA PRO A 53 -6.68 -15.79 0.58
C PRO A 53 -7.20 -14.85 -0.53
N THR A 54 -7.60 -13.63 -0.18
CA THR A 54 -8.10 -12.62 -1.12
C THR A 54 -7.07 -11.52 -1.41
N VAL A 55 -5.83 -11.69 -0.93
CA VAL A 55 -4.74 -10.73 -1.08
C VAL A 55 -3.76 -11.29 -2.09
N ALA A 56 -3.44 -10.48 -3.10
CA ALA A 56 -2.40 -10.78 -4.07
C ALA A 56 -1.30 -9.69 -4.02
N TYR A 57 -0.10 -10.04 -4.48
CA TYR A 57 1.07 -9.18 -4.31
C TYR A 57 1.78 -8.89 -5.63
N ALA A 58 2.14 -7.62 -5.83
CA ALA A 58 3.00 -7.20 -6.93
C ALA A 58 4.24 -6.46 -6.40
N ASP A 59 5.40 -6.75 -6.96
CA ASP A 59 6.66 -6.09 -6.61
C ASP A 59 7.57 -6.02 -7.85
N ILE A 60 8.57 -5.15 -7.85
CA ILE A 60 9.56 -5.08 -8.93
C ILE A 60 10.56 -6.24 -8.88
N LEU A 61 10.56 -6.99 -7.78
CA LEU A 61 11.41 -8.16 -7.55
C LEU A 61 10.55 -9.39 -7.21
N SER A 62 10.96 -10.56 -7.67
CA SER A 62 10.30 -11.83 -7.31
C SER A 62 10.53 -12.21 -5.85
N THR A 63 9.74 -13.12 -5.30
CA THR A 63 9.92 -13.66 -3.94
C THR A 63 11.34 -14.16 -3.69
N GLU A 64 11.95 -14.81 -4.68
CA GLU A 64 13.32 -15.33 -4.61
C GLU A 64 14.32 -14.19 -4.54
N GLN A 65 14.18 -13.19 -5.42
CA GLN A 65 15.07 -12.01 -5.43
C GLN A 65 14.96 -11.22 -4.12
N LEU A 66 13.75 -11.06 -3.58
CA LEU A 66 13.51 -10.44 -2.28
C LEU A 66 14.15 -11.24 -1.15
N SER A 67 14.03 -12.57 -1.19
CA SER A 67 14.63 -13.48 -0.18
C SER A 67 16.15 -13.44 -0.18
N GLU A 68 16.77 -13.23 -1.34
CA GLU A 68 18.21 -13.03 -1.46
C GLU A 68 18.66 -11.62 -1.03
N LEU A 69 17.82 -10.61 -1.24
CA LEU A 69 18.15 -9.21 -0.93
C LEU A 69 17.95 -8.89 0.55
N ALA A 70 16.88 -9.36 1.18
CA ALA A 70 16.52 -9.00 2.54
C ALA A 70 17.65 -9.25 3.57
N PRO A 71 18.33 -10.41 3.59
CA PRO A 71 19.44 -10.64 4.52
C PRO A 71 20.63 -9.69 4.30
N LYS A 72 20.90 -9.29 3.05
CA LYS A 72 21.97 -8.34 2.72
C LYS A 72 21.70 -6.94 3.27
N LEU A 73 20.42 -6.63 3.52
CA LEU A 73 19.97 -5.38 4.13
C LEU A 73 19.71 -5.51 5.64
N GLY A 74 20.03 -6.66 6.25
CA GLY A 74 19.77 -6.92 7.67
C GLY A 74 18.29 -7.10 8.02
N LEU A 75 17.46 -7.45 7.03
CA LEU A 75 16.03 -7.68 7.19
C LEU A 75 15.73 -9.19 7.27
N ASN A 76 14.67 -9.53 7.99
CA ASN A 76 14.18 -10.90 8.08
C ASN A 76 13.42 -11.27 6.80
N ALA A 77 13.75 -12.40 6.19
CA ALA A 77 13.08 -12.92 5.01
C ALA A 77 11.81 -13.74 5.32
N ALA A 78 11.54 -14.03 6.59
CA ALA A 78 10.44 -14.91 7.00
C ALA A 78 9.04 -14.42 6.58
N ASP A 79 8.87 -13.10 6.48
CA ASP A 79 7.58 -12.46 6.19
C ASP A 79 7.45 -12.02 4.72
N ILE A 80 8.37 -12.43 3.84
CA ILE A 80 8.27 -12.14 2.41
C ILE A 80 7.10 -12.92 1.81
N PRO A 81 6.11 -12.25 1.22
CA PRO A 81 5.00 -12.95 0.60
C PRO A 81 5.41 -13.61 -0.72
N LYS A 82 4.58 -14.54 -1.18
CA LYS A 82 4.64 -14.99 -2.57
C LYS A 82 4.20 -13.83 -3.46
N ILE A 83 5.07 -13.40 -4.36
CA ILE A 83 4.79 -12.35 -5.35
C ILE A 83 4.06 -13.00 -6.53
N ASP A 84 2.86 -12.50 -6.83
CA ASP A 84 2.02 -13.00 -7.90
C ASP A 84 2.40 -12.37 -9.25
N TRP A 85 2.79 -11.07 -9.24
CA TRP A 85 3.31 -10.38 -10.42
C TRP A 85 4.62 -9.64 -10.15
N VAL A 86 5.61 -9.88 -11.01
CA VAL A 86 6.80 -9.03 -11.09
C VAL A 86 6.50 -7.90 -12.08
N ILE A 87 6.48 -6.66 -11.58
CA ILE A 87 6.13 -5.47 -12.35
C ILE A 87 7.36 -4.66 -12.74
N SER A 88 7.24 -3.85 -13.79
CA SER A 88 8.28 -2.87 -14.12
C SER A 88 8.05 -1.58 -13.34
N PRO A 89 9.10 -0.80 -13.02
CA PRO A 89 8.93 0.49 -12.36
C PRO A 89 7.99 1.41 -13.14
N GLY A 90 6.86 1.77 -12.54
CA GLY A 90 5.85 2.67 -13.13
C GLY A 90 4.94 2.03 -14.19
N ASP A 91 4.95 0.70 -14.30
CA ASP A 91 4.11 -0.03 -15.25
C ASP A 91 3.46 -1.25 -14.58
N LEU A 92 2.15 -1.20 -14.44
CA LEU A 92 1.31 -2.26 -13.89
C LEU A 92 0.62 -3.11 -14.97
N SER A 93 0.93 -2.90 -16.26
CA SER A 93 0.24 -3.58 -17.38
C SER A 93 0.42 -5.10 -17.43
N SER A 94 1.37 -5.65 -16.66
CA SER A 94 1.53 -7.09 -16.52
C SER A 94 0.50 -7.74 -15.59
N ILE A 95 -0.26 -6.95 -14.83
CA ILE A 95 -1.36 -7.42 -13.98
C ILE A 95 -2.62 -7.46 -14.84
N ASP A 96 -3.09 -8.67 -15.14
CA ASP A 96 -4.24 -8.94 -16.01
C ASP A 96 -5.55 -9.15 -15.22
N GLU A 97 -5.58 -8.71 -13.97
CA GLU A 97 -6.69 -8.89 -13.05
C GLU A 97 -7.15 -7.58 -12.41
N VAL A 98 -8.44 -7.50 -12.09
CA VAL A 98 -9.06 -6.36 -11.39
C VAL A 98 -9.27 -6.67 -9.91
N PHE A 99 -9.13 -5.67 -9.05
CA PHE A 99 -9.23 -5.79 -7.61
C PHE A 99 -10.26 -4.79 -7.06
N ASP A 100 -10.93 -5.16 -5.97
CA ASP A 100 -11.89 -4.28 -5.28
C ASP A 100 -11.17 -3.11 -4.57
N ALA A 101 -9.90 -3.29 -4.27
CA ALA A 101 -9.03 -2.31 -3.66
C ALA A 101 -7.56 -2.56 -4.03
N VAL A 102 -6.78 -1.48 -4.04
CA VAL A 102 -5.32 -1.54 -4.19
C VAL A 102 -4.70 -0.74 -3.06
N ILE A 103 -3.67 -1.30 -2.43
CA ILE A 103 -2.84 -0.61 -1.44
C ILE A 103 -1.38 -0.63 -1.91
N SER A 104 -0.69 0.50 -1.74
CA SER A 104 0.72 0.61 -2.12
C SER A 104 1.52 1.17 -0.94
N GLY A 105 2.57 0.46 -0.52
CA GLY A 105 3.46 0.91 0.55
C GLY A 105 4.79 1.40 -0.02
N HIS A 106 5.13 2.66 0.18
CA HIS A 106 6.41 3.26 -0.27
C HIS A 106 6.66 3.26 -1.79
N VAL A 107 5.60 3.21 -2.60
CA VAL A 107 5.70 3.17 -4.07
C VAL A 107 5.40 4.52 -4.71
N ILE A 108 4.46 5.27 -4.15
CA ILE A 108 3.89 6.47 -4.77
C ILE A 108 4.90 7.63 -4.83
N GLU A 109 5.81 7.71 -3.85
CA GLU A 109 6.90 8.69 -3.80
C GLU A 109 7.94 8.50 -4.91
N HIS A 110 7.97 7.30 -5.51
CA HIS A 110 8.90 6.96 -6.59
C HIS A 110 8.27 7.04 -7.97
N GLN A 111 6.99 7.42 -8.09
CA GLN A 111 6.28 7.50 -9.38
C GLN A 111 6.42 8.89 -10.02
N PRO A 112 7.15 9.05 -11.15
CA PRO A 112 7.23 10.32 -11.85
C PRO A 112 5.88 10.71 -12.49
N ASN A 113 5.05 9.72 -12.83
CA ASN A 113 3.73 9.89 -13.42
C ASN A 113 2.63 9.30 -12.51
N LEU A 114 2.31 10.02 -11.44
CA LEU A 114 1.28 9.61 -10.48
C LEU A 114 -0.10 9.43 -11.13
N VAL A 115 -0.49 10.31 -12.06
CA VAL A 115 -1.80 10.21 -12.73
C VAL A 115 -1.87 8.93 -13.56
N GLY A 116 -0.83 8.62 -14.32
CA GLY A 116 -0.76 7.38 -15.09
C GLY A 116 -0.80 6.13 -14.20
N HIS A 117 -0.13 6.17 -13.04
CA HIS A 117 -0.20 5.08 -12.06
C HIS A 117 -1.64 4.89 -11.55
N LEU A 118 -2.34 5.96 -11.19
CA LEU A 118 -3.74 5.88 -10.74
C LEU A 118 -4.70 5.39 -11.83
N GLN A 119 -4.43 5.72 -13.09
CA GLN A 119 -5.21 5.21 -14.23
C GLN A 119 -5.02 3.70 -14.41
N GLN A 120 -3.78 3.21 -14.37
CA GLN A 120 -3.49 1.78 -14.46
C GLN A 120 -4.07 0.94 -13.32
N VAL A 121 -4.31 1.56 -12.15
CA VAL A 121 -4.99 0.91 -11.02
C VAL A 121 -6.52 0.84 -11.22
N ALA A 122 -7.09 1.78 -11.97
CA ALA A 122 -8.53 1.92 -12.14
C ALA A 122 -9.10 1.16 -13.36
N ASP A 123 -8.24 0.89 -14.35
CA ASP A 123 -8.57 0.20 -15.61
C ASP A 123 -8.62 -1.33 -15.41
#